data_AF-A0A1G5X063-F1
#
_entry.id   AF-A0A1G5X063-F1
#
_cell.length_a   1.000
_cell.length_b   1.000
_cell.length_c   1.000
_cell.angle_alpha   90.00
_cell.angle_beta   90.00
_cell.angle_gamma   90.00
#
_symmetry.space_group_name_H-M   'P 1'
#
loop_
_entity.id
_entity.type
_entity.pdbx_description
1 polymer ?
#
loop_
_entity_poly.entity_id
_entity_poly.type
_entity_poly.pdbx_seq_one_letter_code
_entity_poly.pdbx_strand_id
1 'polypeptide(L)'
;MSSLDDSLKKITILEVLIVILALYGVLILLRIFYFPLSEDWMYLGLIIYFVYRLRFFREEFKKDLSNIFLKMTPKSVVTIVLVNVFFSYGMLYLSNFALDYIPGLSAVVASSVFPLVAINSLVPIGGLISSIFISPISEELLFRGVFLNRLKLIVPTSFAIAITSILFGALHSYGNIISAIVFGVCMCIIYLKTRNVLTCIFAHFLNNLLAEILYYADYGNLIFTNDIFIVVFSVLAIVSLYLIATSVRKEWRYINKR
;
A
#
# COMPACT_ATOMS: atom_id res chain seq x y z
N MET A 1 21.98 -4.27 10.44
CA MET A 1 20.70 -4.75 9.87
C MET A 1 19.61 -4.32 10.83
N SER A 2 18.39 -4.04 10.38
CA SER A 2 17.33 -3.65 11.32
C SER A 2 16.94 -4.85 12.21
N SER A 3 16.88 -4.61 13.52
CA SER A 3 16.46 -5.60 14.53
C SER A 3 15.01 -6.06 14.34
N LEU A 4 14.15 -5.12 13.95
CA LEU A 4 12.75 -5.33 13.61
C LEU A 4 12.64 -6.31 12.44
N ASP A 5 13.43 -6.13 11.39
CA ASP A 5 13.44 -7.01 10.23
C ASP A 5 13.88 -8.44 10.54
N ASP A 6 14.89 -8.60 11.40
CA ASP A 6 15.34 -9.93 11.79
C ASP A 6 14.32 -10.66 12.67
N SER A 7 13.47 -9.92 13.37
CA SER A 7 12.35 -10.46 14.13
C SER A 7 11.16 -10.82 13.25
N LEU A 8 10.82 -9.98 12.27
CA LEU A 8 9.76 -10.25 11.29
C LEU A 8 10.06 -11.51 10.46
N LYS A 9 11.34 -11.74 10.14
CA LYS A 9 11.82 -13.00 9.53
C LYS A 9 11.72 -14.24 10.41
N LYS A 10 11.20 -14.17 11.63
CA LYS A 10 10.85 -15.34 12.46
C LYS A 10 9.38 -15.72 12.33
N ILE A 11 8.54 -14.82 11.85
CA ILE A 11 7.09 -15.04 11.66
C ILE A 11 6.86 -15.79 10.33
N THR A 12 6.05 -16.85 10.33
CA THR A 12 5.78 -17.64 9.11
C THR A 12 4.56 -17.09 8.34
N ILE A 13 4.46 -17.38 7.03
CA ILE A 13 3.25 -17.03 6.25
C ILE A 13 2.03 -17.72 6.85
N LEU A 14 2.13 -19.00 7.21
CA LEU A 14 1.02 -19.76 7.78
C LEU A 14 0.50 -19.13 9.08
N GLU A 15 1.40 -18.72 9.97
CA GLU A 15 1.03 -18.03 11.22
C GLU A 15 0.20 -16.78 10.95
N VAL A 16 0.63 -15.95 9.99
CA VAL A 16 -0.07 -14.71 9.65
C VAL A 16 -1.41 -14.98 8.94
N LEU A 17 -1.46 -15.98 8.06
CA LEU A 17 -2.71 -16.39 7.41
C LEU A 17 -3.74 -16.87 8.43
N ILE A 18 -3.33 -17.63 9.45
CA ILE A 18 -4.22 -18.05 10.55
C ILE A 18 -4.78 -16.83 11.28
N VAL A 19 -3.93 -15.84 11.58
CA VAL A 19 -4.37 -14.59 12.23
C VAL A 19 -5.35 -13.82 11.35
N ILE A 20 -5.07 -13.66 10.06
CA ILE A 20 -5.97 -12.99 9.10
C ILE A 20 -7.32 -13.70 9.04
N LEU A 21 -7.32 -15.04 8.92
CA LEU A 21 -8.54 -15.84 8.88
C LEU A 21 -9.34 -15.74 10.20
N ALA A 22 -8.66 -15.73 11.35
CA ALA A 22 -9.31 -15.53 12.64
C ALA A 22 -9.94 -14.14 12.74
N LEU A 23 -9.24 -13.09 12.33
CA LEU A 23 -9.77 -11.71 12.31
C LEU A 23 -10.99 -11.59 11.37
N TYR A 24 -10.92 -12.18 10.18
CA TYR A 24 -12.07 -12.24 9.25
C TYR A 24 -13.24 -13.02 9.86
N GLY A 25 -12.97 -14.15 10.52
CA GLY A 25 -14.00 -14.94 11.19
C GLY A 25 -14.72 -14.17 12.29
N VAL A 26 -13.98 -13.41 13.11
CA VAL A 26 -14.56 -12.51 14.12
C VAL A 26 -15.40 -11.40 13.47
N LEU A 27 -14.90 -10.79 12.39
CA LEU A 27 -15.63 -9.74 11.68
C LEU A 27 -16.94 -10.26 11.08
N ILE A 28 -16.94 -11.45 10.47
CA ILE A 28 -18.15 -12.11 9.95
C ILE A 28 -19.13 -12.42 11.10
N LEU A 29 -18.64 -12.98 12.21
CA LEU A 29 -19.46 -13.28 13.37
C LEU A 29 -20.15 -12.02 13.91
N LEU A 30 -19.41 -10.92 14.09
CA LEU A 30 -19.94 -9.65 14.56
C LEU A 30 -20.98 -9.07 13.60
N ARG A 31 -20.77 -9.19 12.28
CA ARG A 31 -21.76 -8.79 11.27
C ARG A 31 -23.05 -9.60 11.36
N ILE A 32 -22.98 -10.91 11.66
CA ILE A 32 -24.17 -11.75 11.89
C ILE A 32 -24.99 -11.22 13.08
N PHE A 33 -24.34 -10.69 14.11
CA PHE A 33 -24.99 -10.04 15.26
C PHE A 33 -25.28 -8.55 15.04
N TYR A 34 -25.28 -8.07 13.79
CA TYR A 34 -25.58 -6.69 13.41
C TYR A 34 -24.67 -5.64 14.06
N PHE A 35 -23.45 -6.01 14.47
CA PHE A 35 -22.47 -5.06 14.97
C PHE A 35 -21.79 -4.35 13.78
N PRO A 36 -21.87 -3.01 13.67
CA PRO A 36 -21.36 -2.28 12.51
C PRO A 36 -19.84 -2.08 12.62
N LEU A 37 -19.06 -3.12 12.33
CA LEU A 37 -17.60 -3.06 12.34
C LEU A 37 -17.06 -2.85 10.91
N SER A 38 -16.26 -1.80 10.70
CA SER A 38 -15.56 -1.57 9.43
C SER A 38 -14.40 -2.56 9.25
N GLU A 39 -13.94 -2.71 8.01
CA GLU A 39 -12.81 -3.59 7.70
C GLU A 39 -11.47 -3.00 8.20
N ASP A 40 -11.43 -1.70 8.50
CA ASP A 40 -10.27 -1.01 9.09
C ASP A 40 -9.77 -1.67 10.38
N TRP A 41 -10.68 -2.23 11.17
CA TRP A 41 -10.37 -2.93 12.42
C TRP A 41 -9.48 -4.15 12.22
N MET A 42 -9.48 -4.73 11.02
CA MET A 42 -8.58 -5.82 10.68
C MET A 42 -7.12 -5.37 10.66
N TYR A 43 -6.83 -4.19 10.10
CA TYR A 43 -5.47 -3.64 10.09
C TYR A 43 -5.00 -3.35 11.52
N LEU A 44 -5.88 -2.82 12.38
CA LEU A 44 -5.54 -2.61 13.79
C LEU A 44 -5.27 -3.94 14.51
N GLY A 45 -6.10 -4.97 14.29
CA GLY A 45 -5.88 -6.31 14.82
C GLY A 45 -4.54 -6.92 14.39
N LEU A 46 -4.15 -6.73 13.13
CA LEU A 46 -2.84 -7.15 12.62
C LEU A 46 -1.68 -6.40 13.30
N ILE A 47 -1.81 -5.08 13.49
CA ILE A 47 -0.80 -4.31 14.23
C ILE A 47 -0.68 -4.82 15.66
N ILE A 48 -1.79 -5.07 16.36
CA ILE A 48 -1.78 -5.60 17.72
C ILE A 48 -1.06 -6.96 17.75
N TYR A 49 -1.32 -7.83 16.79
CA TYR A 49 -0.62 -9.10 16.65
C TYR A 49 0.90 -8.90 16.45
N PHE A 50 1.31 -8.01 15.53
CA PHE A 50 2.73 -7.74 15.31
C PHE A 50 3.40 -7.13 16.54
N VAL A 51 2.77 -6.16 17.20
CA VAL A 51 3.26 -5.57 18.45
C VAL A 51 3.42 -6.64 19.52
N TYR A 52 2.43 -7.53 19.68
CA TYR A 52 2.51 -8.65 20.63
C TYR A 52 3.68 -9.57 20.30
N ARG A 53 3.88 -9.94 19.03
CA ARG A 53 5.00 -10.82 18.62
C ARG A 53 6.36 -10.16 18.73
N LEU A 54 6.43 -8.84 18.61
CA LEU A 54 7.66 -8.05 18.62
C LEU A 54 7.97 -7.41 19.99
N ARG A 55 7.15 -7.66 21.01
CA ARG A 55 7.23 -7.00 22.34
C ARG A 55 8.59 -7.07 23.04
N PHE A 56 9.41 -8.07 22.73
CA PHE A 56 10.74 -8.26 23.33
C PHE A 56 11.82 -7.35 22.72
N PHE A 57 11.54 -6.60 21.66
CA PHE A 57 12.52 -5.81 20.89
C PHE A 57 12.43 -4.29 21.10
N ARG A 58 11.77 -3.84 22.18
CA ARG A 58 11.47 -2.42 22.43
C ARG A 58 12.71 -1.51 22.44
N GLU A 59 13.83 -1.99 23.00
CA GLU A 59 15.06 -1.19 23.11
C GLU A 59 15.78 -1.00 21.76
N GLU A 60 15.71 -1.99 20.87
CA GLU A 60 16.37 -1.93 19.57
C GLU A 60 15.53 -1.14 18.53
N PHE A 61 14.22 -1.00 18.76
CA PHE A 61 13.32 -0.24 17.89
C PHE A 61 13.73 1.23 17.72
N LYS A 62 14.20 1.89 18.78
CA LYS A 62 14.67 3.29 18.70
C LYS A 62 15.84 3.44 17.72
N LYS A 63 16.74 2.45 17.68
CA LYS A 63 17.88 2.41 16.77
C LYS A 63 17.42 2.19 15.32
N ASP A 64 16.41 1.37 15.10
CA ASP A 64 15.86 1.17 13.77
C ASP A 64 15.14 2.41 13.24
N LEU A 65 14.46 3.14 14.14
CA LEU A 65 13.82 4.41 13.84
C LEU A 65 14.85 5.48 13.42
N SER A 66 15.95 5.62 14.16
CA SER A 66 17.03 6.56 13.78
C SER A 66 17.72 6.19 12.47
N ASN A 67 17.61 4.93 12.03
CA ASN A 67 18.27 4.40 10.84
C ASN A 67 17.36 4.34 9.59
N ILE A 68 16.15 4.92 9.63
CA ILE A 68 15.20 4.91 8.49
C ILE A 68 15.85 5.40 7.19
N PHE A 69 16.68 6.44 7.25
CA PHE A 69 17.31 7.05 6.07
C PHE A 69 18.79 6.70 5.91
N LEU A 70 19.30 5.72 6.66
CA LEU A 70 20.73 5.38 6.66
C LEU A 70 21.22 4.91 5.29
N LYS A 71 20.37 4.18 4.55
CA LYS A 71 20.71 3.61 3.22
C LYS A 71 19.99 4.26 2.05
N MET A 72 19.10 5.22 2.32
CA MET A 72 18.35 5.92 1.29
C MET A 72 18.01 7.32 1.77
N THR A 73 18.34 8.33 0.96
CA THR A 73 18.11 9.72 1.34
C THR A 73 16.60 10.03 1.42
N PRO A 74 16.16 10.95 2.30
CA PRO A 74 14.77 11.39 2.36
C PRO A 74 14.29 11.95 1.01
N LYS A 75 15.16 12.67 0.29
CA LYS A 75 14.86 13.19 -1.05
C LYS A 75 14.49 12.07 -2.03
N SER A 76 15.24 10.97 -2.03
CA SER A 76 14.93 9.81 -2.88
C SER A 76 13.58 9.18 -2.52
N VAL A 77 13.25 9.07 -1.23
CA VAL A 77 11.94 8.57 -0.76
C VAL A 77 10.84 9.48 -1.30
N VAL A 78 10.94 10.79 -1.06
CA VAL A 78 9.93 11.78 -1.48
C VAL A 78 9.77 11.76 -3.00
N THR A 79 10.84 11.68 -3.77
CA THR A 79 10.75 11.56 -5.24
C THR A 79 10.00 10.30 -5.66
N ILE A 80 10.29 9.14 -5.05
CA ILE A 80 9.58 7.88 -5.35
C ILE A 80 8.10 8.02 -5.01
N VAL A 81 7.77 8.64 -3.87
CA VAL A 81 6.37 8.88 -3.49
C VAL A 81 5.67 9.78 -4.49
N LEU A 82 6.26 10.93 -4.84
CA LEU A 82 5.63 11.90 -5.75
C LEU A 82 5.31 11.27 -7.12
N VAL A 83 6.25 10.52 -7.70
CA VAL A 83 5.99 9.85 -9.00
C VAL A 83 4.91 8.78 -8.88
N ASN A 84 4.81 8.07 -7.74
CA ASN A 84 3.75 7.08 -7.53
C ASN A 84 2.37 7.75 -7.36
N VAL A 85 2.30 8.89 -6.66
CA VAL A 85 1.04 9.66 -6.51
C VAL A 85 0.53 10.12 -7.88
N PHE A 86 1.37 10.77 -8.69
CA PHE A 86 0.95 11.20 -10.03
C PHE A 86 0.57 10.02 -10.94
N PHE A 87 1.34 8.93 -10.89
CA PHE A 87 0.99 7.72 -11.63
C PHE A 87 -0.37 7.17 -11.18
N SER A 88 -0.66 7.15 -9.88
CA SER A 88 -1.94 6.67 -9.34
C SER A 88 -3.12 7.52 -9.79
N TYR A 89 -3.01 8.85 -9.75
CA TYR A 89 -4.07 9.74 -10.23
C TYR A 89 -4.31 9.57 -11.74
N GLY A 90 -3.25 9.40 -12.54
CA GLY A 90 -3.40 9.08 -13.97
C GLY A 90 -4.14 7.76 -14.22
N MET A 91 -3.84 6.72 -13.43
CA MET A 91 -4.56 5.45 -13.51
C MET A 91 -6.03 5.57 -13.08
N LEU A 92 -6.31 6.43 -12.10
CA LEU A 92 -7.67 6.71 -11.66
C LEU A 92 -8.48 7.41 -12.76
N TYR A 93 -7.91 8.43 -13.43
CA TYR A 93 -8.57 9.06 -14.59
C TYR A 93 -8.79 8.09 -15.74
N LEU A 94 -7.79 7.27 -16.07
CA LEU A 94 -7.91 6.26 -17.12
C LEU A 94 -9.02 5.24 -16.79
N SER A 95 -9.15 4.87 -15.52
CA SER A 95 -10.17 3.93 -15.07
C SER A 95 -11.57 4.55 -15.06
N ASN A 96 -11.71 5.81 -14.66
CA ASN A 96 -12.98 6.54 -14.78
C ASN A 96 -13.39 6.70 -16.24
N PHE A 97 -12.45 7.06 -17.12
CA PHE A 97 -12.69 7.07 -18.56
C PHE A 97 -13.13 5.69 -19.06
N ALA A 98 -12.49 4.60 -18.61
CA ALA A 98 -12.90 3.25 -18.99
C ALA A 98 -14.36 2.93 -18.58
N LEU A 99 -14.85 3.43 -17.44
CA LEU A 99 -16.24 3.24 -17.02
C LEU A 99 -17.25 3.88 -17.99
N ASP A 100 -16.91 5.04 -18.55
CA ASP A 100 -17.79 5.78 -19.45
C ASP A 100 -17.82 5.18 -20.87
N TYR A 101 -16.71 4.56 -21.30
CA TYR A 101 -16.53 4.13 -22.69
C TYR A 101 -16.54 2.61 -22.91
N ILE A 102 -16.46 1.79 -21.85
CA ILE A 102 -16.55 0.31 -21.95
C ILE A 102 -17.95 -0.15 -21.54
N PRO A 103 -18.80 -0.60 -22.49
CA PRO A 103 -20.16 -1.03 -22.18
C PRO A 103 -20.20 -2.15 -21.14
N GLY A 104 -21.05 -2.00 -20.13
CA GLY A 104 -21.24 -2.98 -19.06
C GLY A 104 -20.17 -2.98 -17.96
N LEU A 105 -19.07 -2.24 -18.11
CA LEU A 105 -18.01 -2.21 -17.09
C LEU A 105 -18.50 -1.58 -15.78
N SER A 106 -19.28 -0.49 -15.86
CA SER A 106 -19.87 0.15 -14.68
C SER A 106 -20.76 -0.79 -13.88
N ALA A 107 -21.54 -1.65 -14.53
CA ALA A 107 -22.37 -2.66 -13.88
C ALA A 107 -21.53 -3.75 -13.19
N VAL A 108 -20.43 -4.18 -13.81
CA VAL A 108 -19.49 -5.15 -13.22
C VAL A 108 -18.81 -4.56 -11.99
N VAL A 109 -18.33 -3.31 -12.08
CA VAL A 109 -17.67 -2.64 -10.95
C VAL A 109 -18.67 -2.38 -9.82
N ALA A 110 -19.88 -1.90 -10.13
CA ALA A 110 -20.92 -1.68 -9.14
C ALA A 110 -21.36 -2.96 -8.42
N SER A 111 -21.39 -4.10 -9.12
CA SER A 111 -21.72 -5.40 -8.51
C SER A 111 -20.59 -6.02 -7.69
N SER A 112 -19.33 -5.62 -7.92
CA SER A 112 -18.18 -5.99 -7.08
C SER A 112 -18.08 -5.18 -5.78
N VAL A 113 -18.72 -4.01 -5.72
CA VAL A 113 -18.82 -3.19 -4.51
C VAL A 113 -20.07 -3.67 -3.77
N PHE A 114 -19.90 -4.40 -2.66
CA PHE A 114 -21.01 -4.60 -1.73
C PHE A 114 -21.59 -3.23 -1.39
N PRO A 115 -22.93 -3.03 -1.42
CA PRO A 115 -23.51 -1.71 -1.20
C PRO A 115 -23.10 -1.22 0.18
N LEU A 116 -22.12 -0.31 0.21
CA LEU A 116 -21.73 0.40 1.40
C LEU A 116 -22.93 1.28 1.73
N VAL A 117 -23.65 0.94 2.80
CA VAL A 117 -24.72 1.76 3.33
C VAL A 117 -24.17 3.19 3.44
N ALA A 118 -24.83 4.13 2.76
CA ALA A 118 -24.50 5.54 2.81
C ALA A 118 -24.64 6.03 4.26
N ILE A 119 -23.51 6.15 4.96
CA ILE A 119 -23.45 6.84 6.25
C ILE A 119 -23.00 8.27 5.95
N ASN A 120 -23.88 9.21 6.28
CA ASN A 120 -23.81 10.64 6.05
C ASN A 120 -22.41 11.29 6.25
N SER A 121 -21.88 11.85 5.17
CA SER A 121 -21.37 13.24 4.97
C SER A 121 -20.48 13.94 6.01
N LEU A 122 -19.86 13.24 6.95
CA LEU A 122 -18.64 13.68 7.62
C LEU A 122 -17.62 12.57 7.53
N VAL A 123 -16.46 12.85 6.93
CA VAL A 123 -15.32 11.92 6.95
C VAL A 123 -15.05 11.59 8.42
N PRO A 124 -15.22 10.34 8.85
CA PRO A 124 -14.86 9.98 10.21
C PRO A 124 -13.36 10.21 10.32
N ILE A 125 -12.90 11.03 11.28
CA ILE A 125 -11.48 11.25 11.55
C ILE A 125 -10.73 9.90 11.68
N GLY A 126 -11.43 8.86 12.15
CA GLY A 126 -10.95 7.48 12.18
C GLY A 126 -10.57 6.90 10.81
N GLY A 127 -11.30 7.22 9.74
CA GLY A 127 -10.99 6.79 8.36
C GLY A 127 -9.67 7.38 7.86
N LEU A 128 -9.42 8.67 8.11
CA LEU A 128 -8.14 9.32 7.76
C LEU A 128 -6.97 8.74 8.53
N ILE A 129 -7.16 8.50 9.84
CA ILE A 129 -6.12 7.88 10.66
C ILE A 129 -5.84 6.45 10.14
N SER A 130 -6.90 5.73 9.76
CA SER A 130 -6.78 4.39 9.19
C SER A 130 -5.96 4.40 7.90
N SER A 131 -6.36 5.21 6.91
CA SER A 131 -5.74 5.24 5.58
C SER A 131 -4.31 5.78 5.61
N ILE A 132 -4.03 6.79 6.44
CA ILE A 132 -2.71 7.44 6.48
C ILE A 132 -1.72 6.65 7.35
N PHE A 133 -2.17 6.07 8.47
CA PHE A 133 -1.25 5.43 9.44
C PHE A 133 -1.46 3.93 9.57
N ILE A 134 -2.68 3.48 9.88
CA ILE A 134 -2.93 2.09 10.30
C ILE A 134 -2.72 1.12 9.14
N SER A 135 -3.31 1.40 7.96
CA SER A 135 -3.15 0.58 6.76
C SER A 135 -1.68 0.50 6.34
N PRO A 136 -0.94 1.62 6.14
CA PRO A 136 0.47 1.58 5.77
C PRO A 136 1.35 0.79 6.74
N ILE A 137 1.15 0.93 8.05
CA ILE A 137 1.91 0.14 9.04
C ILE A 137 1.61 -1.35 8.89
N SER A 138 0.32 -1.73 8.89
CA SER A 138 -0.08 -3.13 8.80
C SER A 138 0.37 -3.79 7.50
N GLU A 139 0.16 -3.11 6.37
CA GLU A 139 0.48 -3.63 5.04
C GLU A 139 1.98 -3.80 4.84
N GLU A 140 2.82 -2.84 5.25
CA GLU A 140 4.26 -3.00 5.09
C GLU A 140 4.84 -4.10 6.01
N LEU A 141 4.33 -4.24 7.25
CA LEU A 141 4.71 -5.35 8.12
C LEU A 141 4.33 -6.71 7.53
N LEU A 142 3.14 -6.81 6.93
CA LEU A 142 2.65 -8.01 6.27
C LEU A 142 3.45 -8.34 5.00
N PHE A 143 3.49 -7.41 4.05
CA PHE A 143 4.01 -7.65 2.71
C PHE A 143 5.54 -7.62 2.68
N ARG A 144 6.19 -6.63 3.31
CA ARG A 144 7.66 -6.46 3.24
C ARG A 144 8.32 -7.20 4.39
N GLY A 145 7.73 -7.12 5.59
CA GLY A 145 8.19 -7.83 6.78
C GLY A 145 8.11 -9.35 6.63
N VAL A 146 6.95 -9.89 6.22
CA VAL A 146 6.71 -11.35 6.18
C VAL A 146 6.72 -11.90 4.75
N PHE A 147 5.74 -11.55 3.91
CA PHE A 147 5.50 -12.27 2.65
C PHE A 147 6.69 -12.23 1.70
N LEU A 148 7.25 -11.05 1.42
CA LEU A 148 8.40 -10.89 0.55
C LEU A 148 9.60 -11.69 1.09
N ASN A 149 9.89 -11.57 2.39
CA ASN A 149 11.02 -12.28 3.00
C ASN A 149 10.88 -13.80 2.98
N ARG A 150 9.66 -14.32 3.14
CA ARG A 150 9.41 -15.77 3.08
C ARG A 150 9.40 -16.30 1.66
N LEU A 151 8.78 -15.59 0.71
CA LEU A 151 8.75 -16.01 -0.68
C LEU A 151 10.15 -16.05 -1.31
N LYS A 152 11.04 -15.11 -0.97
CA LYS A 152 12.44 -15.12 -1.45
C LYS A 152 13.25 -16.35 -1.01
N LEU A 153 12.77 -17.13 -0.04
CA LEU A 153 13.41 -18.39 0.37
C LEU A 153 13.04 -19.57 -0.52
N ILE A 154 11.94 -19.46 -1.28
CA ILE A 154 11.37 -20.57 -2.07
C ILE A 154 11.34 -20.29 -3.57
N VAL A 155 11.32 -19.02 -3.99
CA VAL A 155 11.35 -18.60 -5.39
C VAL A 155 12.42 -17.51 -5.60
N PRO A 156 12.89 -17.30 -6.84
CA PRO A 156 13.86 -16.23 -7.11
C PRO A 156 13.32 -14.86 -6.68
N THR A 157 14.21 -13.97 -6.26
CA THR A 157 13.81 -12.66 -5.68
C THR A 157 12.90 -11.86 -6.60
N SER A 158 13.14 -11.89 -7.91
CA SER A 158 12.29 -11.22 -8.91
C SER A 158 10.86 -11.77 -8.95
N PHE A 159 10.69 -13.09 -8.82
CA PHE A 159 9.35 -13.71 -8.73
C PHE A 159 8.67 -13.37 -7.40
N ALA A 160 9.41 -13.37 -6.29
CA ALA A 160 8.86 -12.97 -5.00
C ALA A 160 8.31 -11.53 -5.06
N ILE A 161 9.06 -10.59 -5.66
CA ILE A 161 8.60 -9.21 -5.87
C ILE A 161 7.32 -9.16 -6.71
N ALA A 162 7.29 -9.88 -7.83
CA ALA A 162 6.12 -9.90 -8.71
C ALA A 162 4.88 -10.42 -7.97
N ILE A 163 4.99 -11.57 -7.30
CA ILE A 163 3.89 -12.20 -6.56
C ILE A 163 3.40 -11.26 -5.46
N THR A 164 4.27 -10.73 -4.60
CA THR A 164 3.81 -9.86 -3.50
C THR A 164 3.20 -8.57 -3.99
N SER A 165 3.69 -8.01 -5.11
CA SER A 165 3.17 -6.76 -5.67
C SER A 165 1.79 -6.97 -6.32
N ILE A 166 1.58 -8.10 -7.00
CA ILE A 166 0.27 -8.48 -7.54
C ILE A 166 -0.73 -8.70 -6.41
N LEU A 167 -0.34 -9.45 -5.36
CA LEU A 167 -1.19 -9.66 -4.19
C LEU A 167 -1.53 -8.33 -3.49
N PHE A 168 -0.58 -7.41 -3.38
CA PHE A 168 -0.80 -6.08 -2.82
C PHE A 168 -1.84 -5.30 -3.63
N GLY A 169 -1.69 -5.24 -4.96
CA GLY A 169 -2.65 -4.53 -5.80
C GLY A 169 -4.02 -5.20 -5.88
N ALA A 170 -4.12 -6.51 -5.73
CA ALA A 170 -5.40 -7.23 -5.68
C ALA A 170 -6.27 -6.88 -4.47
N LEU A 171 -5.68 -6.31 -3.41
CA LEU A 171 -6.41 -5.81 -2.24
C LEU A 171 -6.96 -4.38 -2.44
N HIS A 172 -6.64 -3.73 -3.55
CA HIS A 172 -7.05 -2.35 -3.82
C HIS A 172 -8.31 -2.28 -4.67
N SER A 173 -9.05 -1.19 -4.52
CA SER A 173 -10.28 -0.93 -5.29
C SER A 173 -10.01 -0.70 -6.77
N TYR A 174 -11.07 -0.86 -7.57
CA TYR A 174 -11.08 -0.45 -8.97
C TYR A 174 -10.53 0.97 -9.13
N GLY A 175 -9.74 1.21 -10.18
CA GLY A 175 -9.00 2.46 -10.37
C GLY A 175 -7.57 2.44 -9.81
N ASN A 176 -7.35 1.73 -8.71
CA ASN A 176 -6.07 1.74 -7.99
C ASN A 176 -5.27 0.43 -8.10
N ILE A 177 -5.84 -0.64 -8.64
CA ILE A 177 -5.17 -1.96 -8.72
C ILE A 177 -3.80 -1.84 -9.41
N ILE A 178 -3.74 -1.23 -10.60
CA ILE A 178 -2.49 -1.15 -11.38
C ILE A 178 -1.46 -0.25 -10.68
N SER A 179 -1.89 0.91 -10.17
CA SER A 179 -0.99 1.82 -9.45
C SER A 179 -0.47 1.19 -8.16
N ALA A 180 -1.30 0.43 -7.44
CA ALA A 180 -0.91 -0.32 -6.27
C ALA A 180 0.07 -1.45 -6.59
N ILE A 181 -0.05 -2.16 -7.72
CA ILE A 181 0.96 -3.14 -8.15
C ILE A 181 2.32 -2.44 -8.37
N VAL A 182 2.33 -1.29 -9.07
CA VAL A 182 3.56 -0.54 -9.34
C VAL A 182 4.19 0.00 -8.05
N PHE A 183 3.38 0.59 -7.17
CA PHE A 183 3.80 0.99 -5.82
C PHE A 183 4.34 -0.20 -5.03
N GLY A 184 3.67 -1.35 -5.16
CA GLY A 184 4.06 -2.67 -4.68
C GLY A 184 5.52 -3.00 -4.97
N VAL A 185 5.87 -2.92 -6.26
CA VAL A 185 7.22 -3.15 -6.77
C VAL A 185 8.21 -2.13 -6.22
N CYS A 186 7.85 -0.84 -6.21
CA CYS A 186 8.70 0.22 -5.66
C CYS A 186 9.05 -0.03 -4.19
N MET A 187 8.07 -0.35 -3.34
CA MET A 187 8.33 -0.64 -1.92
C MET A 187 9.16 -1.92 -1.73
N CYS A 188 8.96 -2.95 -2.56
CA CYS A 188 9.83 -4.13 -2.51
C CYS A 188 11.30 -3.76 -2.81
N ILE A 189 11.54 -2.90 -3.80
CA ILE A 189 12.89 -2.44 -4.15
C ILE A 189 13.48 -1.58 -3.02
N ILE A 190 12.71 -0.63 -2.46
CA ILE A 190 13.13 0.16 -1.30
C ILE A 190 13.54 -0.79 -0.16
N TYR A 191 12.69 -1.74 0.18
CA TYR A 191 12.94 -2.72 1.22
C TYR A 191 14.24 -3.51 0.99
N LEU A 192 14.46 -4.01 -0.23
CA LEU A 192 15.66 -4.78 -0.57
C LEU A 192 16.95 -3.95 -0.45
N LYS A 193 16.88 -2.65 -0.71
CA LYS A 193 18.02 -1.72 -0.57
C LYS A 193 18.26 -1.34 0.88
N THR A 194 17.20 -0.96 1.60
CA THR A 194 17.33 -0.45 2.97
C THR A 194 17.51 -1.57 4.00
N ARG A 195 16.85 -2.72 3.78
CA ARG A 195 16.63 -3.75 4.82
C ARG A 195 16.12 -3.10 6.11
N ASN A 196 15.14 -2.22 5.94
CA ASN A 196 14.43 -1.51 6.99
C ASN A 196 12.96 -1.33 6.56
N VAL A 197 12.05 -2.10 7.16
CA VAL A 197 10.61 -1.98 6.90
C VAL A 197 10.05 -0.59 7.26
N LEU A 198 10.65 0.10 8.24
CA LEU A 198 10.23 1.45 8.64
C LEU A 198 10.42 2.47 7.51
N THR A 199 11.41 2.29 6.62
CA THR A 199 11.56 3.15 5.44
C THR A 199 10.39 2.97 4.46
N CYS A 200 9.86 1.75 4.34
CA CYS A 200 8.70 1.47 3.49
C CYS A 200 7.43 2.04 4.12
N ILE A 201 7.25 1.85 5.43
CA ILE A 201 6.13 2.44 6.21
C ILE A 201 6.12 3.95 6.04
N PHE A 202 7.27 4.62 6.18
CA PHE A 202 7.37 6.06 6.01
C PHE A 202 7.02 6.50 4.58
N ALA A 203 7.53 5.80 3.55
CA ALA A 203 7.22 6.10 2.16
C ALA A 203 5.72 5.92 1.86
N HIS A 204 5.09 4.87 2.38
CA HIS A 204 3.68 4.57 2.20
C HIS A 204 2.78 5.56 2.97
N PHE A 205 3.11 5.87 4.21
CA PHE A 205 2.48 6.96 4.97
C PHE A 205 2.47 8.27 4.15
N LEU A 206 3.61 8.66 3.58
CA LEU A 206 3.72 9.87 2.75
C LEU A 206 2.87 9.79 1.48
N ASN A 207 2.83 8.62 0.85
CA ASN A 207 2.00 8.40 -0.34
C ASN A 207 0.52 8.61 -0.03
N ASN A 208 0.02 7.99 1.04
CA ASN A 208 -1.38 8.10 1.41
C ASN A 208 -1.71 9.49 1.94
N LEU A 209 -0.82 10.11 2.73
CA LEU A 209 -0.98 11.49 3.16
C LEU A 209 -1.14 12.45 1.98
N LEU A 210 -0.26 12.35 0.96
CA LEU A 210 -0.35 13.21 -0.22
C LEU A 210 -1.60 12.93 -1.06
N ALA A 211 -1.98 11.65 -1.21
CA ALA A 211 -3.19 11.27 -1.93
C ALA A 211 -4.46 11.83 -1.25
N GLU A 212 -4.54 11.73 0.08
CA GLU A 212 -5.65 12.28 0.88
C GLU A 212 -5.66 13.81 0.84
N ILE A 213 -4.49 14.47 0.95
CA ILE A 213 -4.40 15.92 0.80
C ILE A 213 -4.95 16.35 -0.56
N LEU A 214 -4.57 15.69 -1.65
CA LEU A 214 -5.08 16.01 -2.98
C LEU A 214 -6.58 15.75 -3.10
N TYR A 215 -7.08 14.65 -2.53
CA TYR A 215 -8.50 14.31 -2.55
C TYR A 215 -9.35 15.37 -1.82
N TYR A 216 -8.96 15.79 -0.62
CA TYR A 216 -9.70 16.81 0.14
C TYR A 216 -9.41 18.24 -0.31
N ALA A 217 -8.30 18.49 -0.99
CA ALA A 217 -8.01 19.77 -1.62
C ALA A 217 -8.81 19.97 -2.92
N ASP A 218 -9.57 18.98 -3.40
CA ASP A 218 -10.44 19.11 -4.57
C ASP A 218 -11.69 19.98 -4.33
N TYR A 219 -11.47 21.19 -3.82
CA TYR A 219 -12.52 22.17 -3.62
C TYR A 219 -13.01 22.70 -4.97
N GLY A 220 -14.32 22.58 -5.23
CA GLY A 220 -14.92 23.00 -6.50
C GLY A 220 -14.70 22.03 -7.67
N ASN A 221 -14.33 20.78 -7.40
CA ASN A 221 -14.10 19.71 -8.39
C ASN A 221 -12.99 20.02 -9.42
N LEU A 222 -11.99 20.81 -9.01
CA LEU A 222 -10.83 21.17 -9.82
C LEU A 222 -9.97 19.97 -10.24
N ILE A 223 -9.74 18.98 -9.39
CA ILE A 223 -8.84 17.86 -9.64
C ILE A 223 -9.55 16.76 -10.41
N PHE A 224 -10.79 16.40 -10.02
CA PHE A 224 -11.46 15.25 -10.65
C PHE A 224 -12.33 15.58 -11.87
N THR A 225 -12.72 16.84 -12.08
CA THR A 225 -13.63 17.21 -13.18
C THR A 225 -13.11 18.27 -14.14
N ASN A 226 -12.07 19.02 -13.79
CA ASN A 226 -11.53 20.04 -14.68
C ASN A 226 -10.61 19.43 -15.74
N ASP A 227 -10.94 19.64 -17.02
CA ASP A 227 -10.18 19.10 -18.16
C ASP A 227 -8.70 19.46 -18.13
N ILE A 228 -8.35 20.69 -17.73
CA ILE A 228 -6.95 21.14 -17.69
C ILE A 228 -6.18 20.33 -16.64
N PHE A 229 -6.73 20.15 -15.45
CA PHE A 229 -6.09 19.35 -14.40
C PHE A 229 -5.97 17.89 -14.80
N ILE A 230 -7.01 17.30 -15.40
CA ILE A 230 -6.98 15.92 -15.89
C ILE A 230 -5.87 15.75 -16.93
N VAL A 231 -5.74 16.66 -17.89
CA VAL A 231 -4.67 16.63 -18.90
C VAL A 231 -3.29 16.77 -18.25
N VAL A 232 -3.11 17.76 -17.35
CA VAL A 232 -1.84 17.99 -16.66
C VAL A 232 -1.41 16.76 -15.85
N PHE A 233 -2.30 16.20 -15.03
CA PHE A 233 -1.99 15.03 -14.22
C PHE A 233 -1.77 13.79 -15.08
N SER A 234 -2.47 13.65 -16.20
CA SER A 234 -2.24 12.55 -17.16
C SER A 234 -0.84 12.64 -17.79
N VAL A 235 -0.40 13.84 -18.16
CA VAL A 235 0.99 14.05 -18.65
C VAL A 235 2.00 13.72 -17.56
N LEU A 236 1.76 14.19 -16.32
CA LEU A 236 2.61 13.86 -15.17
C LEU A 236 2.63 12.36 -14.87
N ALA A 237 1.52 11.65 -15.07
CA ALA A 237 1.43 10.21 -14.90
C ALA A 237 2.27 9.46 -15.94
N ILE A 238 2.28 9.91 -17.20
CA ILE A 238 3.12 9.33 -18.26
C ILE A 238 4.60 9.55 -17.96
N VAL A 239 4.98 10.77 -17.56
CA VAL A 239 6.36 11.09 -17.13
C VAL A 239 6.74 10.22 -15.93
N SER A 240 5.85 10.08 -14.95
CA SER A 240 6.05 9.27 -13.76
C SER A 240 6.24 7.80 -14.11
N LEU A 241 5.42 7.24 -15.00
CA LEU A 241 5.56 5.87 -15.49
C LEU A 241 6.93 5.66 -16.14
N TYR A 242 7.38 6.59 -16.97
CA TYR A 242 8.70 6.53 -17.60
C TYR A 242 9.84 6.54 -16.55
N LEU A 243 9.77 7.44 -15.56
CA LEU A 243 10.76 7.53 -14.49
C LEU A 243 10.78 6.28 -13.60
N ILE A 244 9.59 5.76 -13.25
CA ILE A 244 9.46 4.52 -12.49
C ILE A 244 10.03 3.35 -13.30
N ALA A 245 9.63 3.18 -14.56
CA ALA A 245 10.06 2.06 -15.40
C ALA A 245 11.58 2.06 -15.62
N THR A 246 12.18 3.22 -15.89
CA THR A 246 13.64 3.34 -16.07
C THR A 246 14.41 3.05 -14.78
N SER A 247 13.93 3.56 -13.65
CA SER A 247 14.50 3.29 -12.32
C SER A 247 14.39 1.81 -11.93
N VAL A 248 13.18 1.25 -12.03
CA VAL A 248 12.90 -0.17 -11.74
C VAL A 248 13.76 -1.06 -12.63
N ARG A 249 13.84 -0.79 -13.93
CA ARG A 249 14.67 -1.58 -14.86
C ARG A 249 16.14 -1.60 -14.45
N LYS A 250 16.68 -0.48 -13.98
CA LYS A 250 18.05 -0.41 -13.47
C LYS A 250 18.22 -1.28 -12.23
N GLU A 251 17.34 -1.17 -11.25
CA GLU A 251 17.38 -1.95 -10.01
C GLU A 251 17.16 -3.45 -10.25
N TRP A 252 16.26 -3.81 -11.17
CA TRP A 252 15.95 -5.20 -11.53
C TRP A 252 17.16 -5.97 -12.04
N ARG A 253 18.04 -5.29 -12.80
CA ARG A 253 19.30 -5.87 -13.28
C ARG A 253 20.27 -6.22 -12.14
N TYR A 254 20.23 -5.50 -11.02
CA TYR A 254 21.05 -5.81 -9.85
C TYR A 254 20.44 -6.94 -9.01
N ILE A 255 19.10 -7.01 -8.94
CA ILE A 255 18.38 -8.04 -8.20
C ILE A 255 18.61 -9.43 -8.82
N ASN A 256 18.55 -9.55 -10.15
CA ASN A 256 18.76 -10.83 -10.84
C ASN A 256 20.23 -11.31 -10.87
N LYS A 257 21.18 -10.46 -10.48
CA LYS A 257 22.61 -10.82 -10.42
C LYS A 257 23.04 -11.38 -9.05
N ARG A 258 22.14 -11.36 -8.06
CA ARG A 258 22.36 -11.86 -6.70
C ARG A 258 21.58 -13.14 -6.49
#